data_AF-A0A814F2P8-F1
#
_entry.id   AF-A0A814F2P8-F1
#
_cell.length_a   1.000
_cell.length_b   1.000
_cell.length_c   1.000
_cell.angle_alpha   90.00
_cell.angle_beta   90.00
_cell.angle_gamma   90.00
#
_symmetry.space_group_name_H-M   'P 1'
#
loop_
_entity.id
_entity.type
_entity.pdbx_description
1 polymer ?
#
loop_
_entity_poly.entity_id
_entity_poly.type
_entity_poly.pdbx_seq_one_letter_code
_entity_poly.pdbx_strand_id
1 'polypeptide(L)'
;MCDILLIEAFYDGSHRCLIDLLHRTLSPRSILVTLPGTKWPWRARCSALILADKIPTNETGSLKYLFTSSIVNLSELLSLRTDLRSLKTIVYFHENEFAYPKQNEQQEQRDFQYGYNQILTALVADVCLFNSFYNLNTFLDKLGPFLNRIPAPKANVQHIRQTIEHKSRVFYYPLDKPLISIERNNDKTGPLCIVWPHRWEHDKDPEMFFSVILELHQTYSLAFTLIILGQSYGEQPVIFNEIRSKLPPDCVRHWGFAQSKADYEQLLLEGDVVVSTAQHEFFGVAMLEACRAGCVPLVPDRLAYVELYSNEQHRYRTRTQLLNKLKNYCQQPAYVRNKAPRQDTSCFEWETNENIRQKYLQLFQ
;
A
#
# COMPACT_ATOMS: atom_id res chain seq x y z
N MET A 1 6.13 -7.51 -30.98
CA MET A 1 7.52 -7.79 -30.58
C MET A 1 7.60 -7.58 -29.09
N CYS A 2 8.19 -8.52 -28.34
CA CYS A 2 8.35 -8.36 -26.89
C CYS A 2 9.58 -7.49 -26.62
N ASP A 3 9.35 -6.31 -26.07
CA ASP A 3 10.38 -5.29 -25.79
C ASP A 3 10.39 -4.81 -24.33
N ILE A 4 9.53 -5.35 -23.47
CA ILE A 4 9.38 -4.95 -22.07
C ILE A 4 9.60 -6.16 -21.15
N LEU A 5 10.50 -6.02 -20.20
CA LEU A 5 10.70 -6.96 -19.09
C LEU A 5 10.06 -6.41 -17.82
N LEU A 6 9.09 -7.13 -17.29
CA LEU A 6 8.43 -6.85 -16.00
C LEU A 6 8.95 -7.83 -14.95
N ILE A 7 9.41 -7.32 -13.81
CA ILE A 7 9.97 -8.11 -12.71
C ILE A 7 9.22 -7.80 -11.42
N GLU A 8 8.83 -8.83 -10.69
CA GLU A 8 8.36 -8.67 -9.31
C GLU A 8 8.93 -9.75 -8.40
N ALA A 9 9.79 -9.35 -7.47
CA ALA A 9 10.42 -10.25 -6.50
C ALA A 9 9.52 -10.60 -5.31
N PHE A 10 8.44 -9.85 -5.10
CA PHE A 10 7.43 -10.12 -4.09
C PHE A 10 6.05 -10.18 -4.73
N TYR A 11 5.77 -11.27 -5.44
CA TYR A 11 4.51 -11.43 -6.17
C TYR A 11 3.36 -11.84 -5.24
N ASP A 12 2.87 -10.88 -4.46
CA ASP A 12 1.67 -11.00 -3.62
C ASP A 12 1.01 -9.62 -3.42
N GLY A 13 -0.24 -9.58 -2.96
CA GLY A 13 -0.97 -8.36 -2.62
C GLY A 13 -0.91 -7.26 -3.69
N SER A 14 -0.65 -6.02 -3.26
CA SER A 14 -0.64 -4.83 -4.14
C SER A 14 0.46 -4.87 -5.20
N HIS A 15 1.60 -5.53 -4.94
CA HIS A 15 2.68 -5.75 -5.91
C HIS A 15 2.19 -6.59 -7.07
N ARG A 16 1.60 -7.76 -6.76
CA ARG A 16 0.99 -8.64 -7.75
C ARG A 16 -0.08 -7.90 -8.56
N CYS A 17 -0.99 -7.20 -7.89
CA CYS A 17 -2.07 -6.48 -8.57
C CYS A 17 -1.56 -5.45 -9.57
N LEU A 18 -0.51 -4.68 -9.22
CA LEU A 18 0.07 -3.70 -10.14
C LEU A 18 0.77 -4.37 -11.32
N ILE A 19 1.63 -5.36 -11.06
CA ILE A 19 2.41 -5.98 -12.12
C ILE A 19 1.52 -6.79 -13.09
N ASP A 20 0.46 -7.43 -12.58
CA ASP A 20 -0.54 -8.13 -13.40
C ASP A 20 -1.32 -7.15 -14.28
N LEU A 21 -1.68 -5.98 -13.74
CA LEU A 21 -2.35 -4.92 -14.50
C LEU A 21 -1.49 -4.42 -15.66
N LEU A 22 -0.22 -4.13 -15.38
CA LEU A 22 0.74 -3.68 -16.40
C LEU A 22 0.99 -4.78 -17.44
N HIS A 23 1.23 -6.02 -17.02
CA HIS A 23 1.46 -7.14 -17.92
C HIS A 23 0.27 -7.38 -18.85
N ARG A 24 -0.95 -7.37 -18.30
CA ARG A 24 -2.18 -7.52 -19.07
C ARG A 24 -2.35 -6.39 -20.09
N THR A 25 -2.08 -5.14 -19.69
CA THR A 25 -2.28 -3.97 -20.56
C THR A 25 -1.20 -3.86 -21.64
N LEU A 26 0.03 -4.25 -21.33
CA LEU A 26 1.17 -4.16 -22.26
C LEU A 26 1.32 -5.39 -23.15
N SER A 27 0.53 -6.45 -22.93
CA SER A 27 0.56 -7.65 -23.78
C SER A 27 0.25 -7.33 -25.25
N PRO A 28 0.98 -7.90 -26.23
CA PRO A 28 2.02 -8.94 -26.11
C PRO A 28 3.46 -8.39 -26.00
N ARG A 29 3.65 -7.10 -25.67
CA ARG A 29 4.98 -6.46 -25.59
C ARG A 29 5.79 -6.87 -24.36
N SER A 30 5.12 -7.33 -23.31
CA SER A 30 5.77 -7.62 -22.03
C SER A 30 5.96 -9.11 -21.74
N ILE A 31 7.11 -9.47 -21.16
CA ILE A 31 7.31 -10.70 -20.40
C ILE A 31 7.32 -10.40 -18.90
N LEU A 32 6.77 -11.31 -18.10
CA LEU A 32 6.67 -11.18 -16.65
C LEU A 32 7.49 -12.29 -15.97
N VAL A 33 8.44 -11.90 -15.12
CA VAL A 33 9.26 -12.80 -14.31
C VAL A 33 9.03 -12.49 -12.84
N THR A 34 8.63 -13.50 -12.06
CA THR A 34 8.21 -13.30 -10.67
C THR A 34 8.88 -14.27 -9.70
N LEU A 35 8.95 -13.85 -8.44
CA LEU A 35 9.25 -14.71 -7.30
C LEU A 35 8.07 -14.69 -6.31
N PRO A 36 7.80 -15.80 -5.59
CA PRO A 36 6.70 -15.85 -4.63
C PRO A 36 6.81 -14.74 -3.58
N GLY A 37 5.71 -14.05 -3.28
CA GLY A 37 5.61 -13.00 -2.25
C GLY A 37 5.62 -13.53 -0.82
N THR A 38 6.61 -14.35 -0.49
CA THR A 38 6.86 -14.87 0.86
C THR A 38 8.25 -14.47 1.31
N LYS A 39 8.41 -14.28 2.62
CA LYS A 39 9.70 -13.96 3.25
C LYS A 39 10.39 -12.76 2.56
N TRP A 40 9.72 -11.61 2.53
CA TRP A 40 10.23 -10.38 1.90
C TRP A 40 11.68 -10.02 2.30
N PRO A 41 12.19 -10.26 3.54
CA PRO A 41 13.60 -10.04 3.89
C PRO A 41 14.59 -10.74 2.97
N TRP A 42 14.24 -11.95 2.52
CA TRP A 42 15.06 -12.76 1.62
C TRP A 42 14.89 -12.33 0.17
N ARG A 43 13.71 -11.79 -0.20
CA ARG A 43 13.52 -11.17 -1.52
C ARG A 43 14.37 -9.92 -1.67
N ALA A 44 14.41 -9.06 -0.65
CA ALA A 44 15.23 -7.86 -0.67
C ALA A 44 16.74 -8.13 -0.74
N ARG A 45 17.21 -9.27 -0.19
CA ARG A 45 18.65 -9.64 -0.17
C ARG A 45 19.10 -10.50 -1.35
N CYS A 46 18.26 -11.40 -1.84
CA CYS A 46 18.71 -12.48 -2.73
C CYS A 46 17.95 -12.55 -4.05
N SER A 47 16.95 -11.69 -4.28
CA SER A 47 16.15 -11.75 -5.51
C SER A 47 16.98 -11.57 -6.77
N ALA A 48 17.96 -10.66 -6.77
CA ALA A 48 18.83 -10.41 -7.92
C ALA A 48 19.54 -11.69 -8.40
N LEU A 49 20.08 -12.48 -7.47
CA LEU A 49 20.73 -13.77 -7.78
C LEU A 49 19.77 -14.75 -8.46
N ILE A 50 18.58 -14.94 -7.87
CA ILE A 50 17.59 -15.90 -8.38
C ILE A 50 16.99 -15.42 -9.72
N LEU A 51 16.79 -14.12 -9.86
CA LEU A 51 16.23 -13.50 -11.06
C LEU A 51 17.22 -13.54 -12.22
N ALA A 52 18.53 -13.44 -11.97
CA ALA A 52 19.55 -13.53 -13.01
C ALA A 52 19.45 -14.83 -13.81
N ASP A 53 19.14 -15.95 -13.14
CA ASP A 53 18.94 -17.27 -13.77
C ASP A 53 17.57 -17.41 -14.44
N LYS A 54 16.53 -16.76 -13.91
CA LYS A 54 15.14 -16.87 -14.41
C LYS A 54 14.83 -15.97 -15.59
N ILE A 55 15.48 -14.82 -15.68
CA ILE A 55 15.24 -13.85 -16.75
C ILE A 55 15.85 -14.40 -18.05
N PRO A 56 15.11 -14.45 -19.18
CA PRO A 56 15.68 -14.84 -20.47
C PRO A 56 16.86 -13.95 -20.88
N THR A 57 17.85 -14.49 -21.59
CA THR A 57 18.95 -13.70 -22.15
C THR A 57 18.44 -12.75 -23.23
N ASN A 58 18.89 -11.49 -23.22
CA ASN A 58 18.52 -10.49 -24.23
C ASN A 58 19.44 -10.56 -25.47
N GLU A 59 19.74 -11.76 -25.95
CA GLU A 59 20.70 -12.00 -27.04
C GLU A 59 20.29 -11.32 -28.36
N THR A 60 18.99 -11.23 -28.61
CA THR A 60 18.43 -10.60 -29.81
C THR A 60 18.36 -9.07 -29.71
N GLY A 61 18.65 -8.50 -28.53
CA GLY A 61 18.52 -7.07 -28.26
C GLY A 61 17.09 -6.54 -28.39
N SER A 62 16.08 -7.40 -28.29
CA SER A 62 14.69 -7.00 -28.50
C SER A 62 14.11 -6.27 -27.29
N LEU A 63 14.57 -6.58 -26.07
CA LEU A 63 14.18 -5.86 -24.87
C LEU A 63 14.77 -4.46 -24.88
N LYS A 64 13.95 -3.48 -24.51
CA LYS A 64 14.28 -2.06 -24.42
C LYS A 64 13.98 -1.46 -23.04
N TYR A 65 13.03 -2.06 -22.32
CA TYR A 65 12.55 -1.56 -21.04
C TYR A 65 12.62 -2.65 -19.96
N LEU A 66 12.98 -2.24 -18.74
CA LEU A 66 12.90 -3.08 -17.54
C LEU A 66 12.09 -2.33 -16.48
N PHE A 67 11.01 -2.92 -16.00
CA PHE A 67 10.22 -2.42 -14.88
C PHE A 67 10.33 -3.37 -13.69
N THR A 68 10.59 -2.84 -12.49
CA THR A 68 10.64 -3.63 -11.25
C THR A 68 10.11 -2.84 -10.05
N SER A 69 9.71 -3.55 -8.98
CA SER A 69 9.53 -2.94 -7.66
C SER A 69 10.87 -2.66 -6.97
N SER A 70 10.87 -1.78 -5.97
CA SER A 70 12.04 -1.41 -5.15
C SER A 70 12.57 -2.54 -4.25
N ILE A 71 11.89 -3.68 -4.19
CA ILE A 71 12.34 -4.89 -3.48
C ILE A 71 13.54 -5.53 -4.18
N VAL A 72 13.63 -5.42 -5.51
CA VAL A 72 14.79 -5.92 -6.25
C VAL A 72 15.97 -5.00 -6.03
N ASN A 73 17.12 -5.56 -5.62
CA ASN A 73 18.38 -4.84 -5.72
C ASN A 73 18.80 -4.78 -7.20
N LEU A 74 18.40 -3.70 -7.88
CA LEU A 74 18.63 -3.52 -9.31
C LEU A 74 20.13 -3.40 -9.61
N SER A 75 20.93 -2.83 -8.70
CA SER A 75 22.38 -2.69 -8.88
C SER A 75 23.08 -4.05 -8.98
N GLU A 76 22.68 -5.02 -8.15
CA GLU A 76 23.17 -6.40 -8.21
C GLU A 76 22.69 -7.11 -9.47
N LEU A 77 21.40 -6.97 -9.82
CA LEU A 77 20.85 -7.60 -11.01
C LEU A 77 21.57 -7.15 -12.28
N LEU A 78 21.75 -5.83 -12.46
CA LEU A 78 22.49 -5.27 -13.60
C LEU A 78 23.97 -5.65 -13.59
N SER A 79 24.54 -5.93 -12.41
CA SER A 79 25.91 -6.42 -12.30
C SER A 79 26.04 -7.85 -12.82
N LEU A 80 25.09 -8.72 -12.46
CA LEU A 80 25.03 -10.13 -12.89
C LEU A 80 24.57 -10.30 -14.35
N ARG A 81 23.75 -9.37 -14.86
CA ARG A 81 23.13 -9.44 -16.19
C ARG A 81 23.50 -8.22 -17.03
N THR A 82 24.70 -8.28 -17.60
CA THR A 82 25.26 -7.18 -18.41
C THR A 82 24.43 -6.86 -19.65
N ASP A 83 23.71 -7.84 -20.19
CA ASP A 83 22.77 -7.72 -21.31
C ASP A 83 21.52 -6.90 -20.98
N LEU A 84 21.24 -6.64 -19.70
CA LEU A 84 20.12 -5.79 -19.24
C LEU A 84 20.54 -4.34 -18.98
N ARG A 85 21.84 -4.01 -18.99
CA ARG A 85 22.35 -2.67 -18.65
C ARG A 85 21.96 -1.57 -19.64
N SER A 86 21.67 -1.94 -20.88
CA SER A 86 21.24 -1.00 -21.92
C SER A 86 19.74 -0.69 -21.90
N LEU A 87 18.97 -1.42 -21.09
CA LEU A 87 17.54 -1.21 -20.98
C LEU A 87 17.24 0.07 -20.21
N LYS A 88 16.17 0.78 -20.60
CA LYS A 88 15.60 1.84 -19.78
C LYS A 88 14.96 1.20 -18.55
N THR A 89 15.52 1.48 -17.38
CA THR A 89 15.15 0.91 -16.08
C THR A 89 14.18 1.81 -15.32
N ILE A 90 13.03 1.25 -14.95
CA ILE A 90 11.96 1.94 -14.24
C ILE A 90 11.70 1.18 -12.94
N VAL A 91 11.83 1.86 -11.81
CA VAL A 91 11.62 1.26 -10.49
C VAL A 91 10.40 1.88 -9.83
N TYR A 92 9.49 1.05 -9.34
CA TYR A 92 8.31 1.48 -8.59
C TYR A 92 8.43 1.19 -7.09
N PHE A 93 8.35 2.23 -6.28
CA PHE A 93 8.42 2.18 -4.82
C PHE A 93 7.00 2.04 -4.25
N HIS A 94 6.63 0.81 -3.91
CA HIS A 94 5.43 0.52 -3.11
C HIS A 94 5.63 0.97 -1.65
N GLU A 95 6.84 0.75 -1.14
CA GLU A 95 7.26 1.10 0.21
C GLU A 95 8.65 1.72 0.23
N ASN A 96 8.93 2.47 1.30
CA ASN A 96 10.27 2.88 1.67
C ASN A 96 10.69 2.34 3.03
N GLU A 97 11.92 1.82 3.10
CA GLU A 97 12.45 1.21 4.32
C GLU A 97 12.86 2.23 5.39
N PHE A 98 12.87 3.52 5.03
CA PHE A 98 13.25 4.61 5.92
C PHE A 98 12.11 5.08 6.82
N ALA A 99 10.85 4.95 6.41
CA ALA A 99 9.74 5.63 7.08
C ALA A 99 8.92 4.78 8.06
N TYR A 100 9.22 3.48 8.20
CA TYR A 100 8.56 2.65 9.22
C TYR A 100 8.85 3.16 10.65
N PRO A 101 7.87 3.14 11.58
CA PRO A 101 8.03 3.59 12.96
C PRO A 101 8.97 2.67 13.75
N LYS A 102 9.84 3.25 14.60
CA LYS A 102 10.70 2.47 15.51
C LYS A 102 9.82 1.99 16.67
N GLN A 103 9.47 0.71 16.69
CA GLN A 103 8.56 0.19 17.71
C GLN A 103 9.26 -0.19 19.01
N ASN A 104 10.55 -0.58 18.99
CA ASN A 104 11.33 -0.92 20.19
C ASN A 104 12.84 -0.64 19.99
N GLU A 105 13.60 -0.53 21.09
CA GLU A 105 15.07 -0.41 21.10
C GLU A 105 15.75 -1.60 20.37
N GLN A 106 15.15 -2.80 20.39
CA GLN A 106 15.66 -3.96 19.63
C GLN A 106 15.52 -3.80 18.10
N GLN A 107 14.63 -2.93 17.60
CA GLN A 107 14.51 -2.56 16.18
C GLN A 107 15.57 -1.52 15.75
N GLU A 108 16.46 -1.06 16.64
CA GLU A 108 17.68 -0.36 16.22
C GLU A 108 18.55 -1.22 15.28
N GLN A 109 18.36 -2.54 15.30
CA GLN A 109 18.88 -3.49 14.31
C GLN A 109 17.98 -3.66 13.08
N ARG A 110 17.20 -2.64 12.67
CA ARG A 110 16.64 -2.65 11.32
C ARG A 110 17.80 -2.77 10.34
N ASP A 111 17.75 -3.84 9.55
CA ASP A 111 18.84 -4.20 8.66
C ASP A 111 19.13 -3.02 7.74
N PHE A 112 20.30 -2.41 7.97
CA PHE A 112 20.78 -1.30 7.17
C PHE A 112 20.80 -1.68 5.68
N GLN A 113 20.93 -2.96 5.36
CA GLN A 113 20.93 -3.44 4.00
C GLN A 113 19.67 -3.08 3.21
N TYR A 114 18.46 -3.07 3.80
CA TYR A 114 17.24 -2.86 2.99
C TYR A 114 17.14 -1.44 2.45
N GLY A 115 17.32 -0.45 3.33
CA GLY A 115 17.37 0.95 2.93
C GLY A 115 18.56 1.26 2.02
N TYR A 116 19.71 0.60 2.26
CA TYR A 116 20.88 0.71 1.40
C TYR A 116 20.62 0.15 -0.01
N ASN A 117 19.99 -1.01 -0.13
CA ASN A 117 19.58 -1.61 -1.40
C ASN A 117 18.63 -0.68 -2.16
N GLN A 118 17.64 -0.07 -1.48
CA GLN A 118 16.75 0.89 -2.12
C GLN A 118 17.49 2.14 -2.63
N ILE A 119 18.52 2.64 -1.93
CA ILE A 119 19.37 3.74 -2.41
C ILE A 119 20.15 3.32 -3.67
N LEU A 120 20.80 2.16 -3.64
CA LEU A 120 21.56 1.67 -4.79
C LEU A 120 20.65 1.43 -6.01
N THR A 121 19.50 0.79 -5.79
CA THR A 121 18.46 0.61 -6.81
C THR A 121 18.01 1.96 -7.38
N ALA A 122 17.72 2.93 -6.53
CA ALA A 122 17.34 4.26 -6.99
C ALA A 122 18.47 4.91 -7.80
N LEU A 123 19.73 4.80 -7.37
CA LEU A 123 20.89 5.39 -8.04
C LEU A 123 21.16 4.81 -9.43
N VAL A 124 20.94 3.51 -9.66
CA VAL A 124 21.16 2.89 -10.97
C VAL A 124 19.95 2.95 -11.90
N ALA A 125 18.75 3.20 -11.39
CA ALA A 125 17.55 3.30 -12.21
C ALA A 125 17.55 4.56 -13.10
N ASP A 126 16.91 4.51 -14.27
CA ASP A 126 16.68 5.69 -15.11
C ASP A 126 15.49 6.52 -14.61
N VAL A 127 14.47 5.85 -14.07
CA VAL A 127 13.25 6.48 -13.53
C VAL A 127 12.88 5.81 -12.20
N CYS A 128 12.62 6.62 -11.18
CA CYS A 128 12.06 6.17 -9.90
C CYS A 128 10.62 6.68 -9.78
N LEU A 129 9.68 5.76 -9.58
CA LEU A 129 8.26 6.05 -9.41
C LEU A 129 7.87 5.80 -7.96
N PHE A 130 7.26 6.77 -7.31
CA PHE A 130 6.76 6.65 -5.93
C PHE A 130 5.23 6.68 -5.95
N ASN A 131 4.61 5.81 -5.14
CA ASN A 131 3.15 5.71 -5.08
C ASN A 131 2.45 6.94 -4.48
N SER A 132 3.17 7.87 -3.85
CA SER A 132 2.63 9.08 -3.22
C SER A 132 3.71 10.14 -3.01
N PHE A 133 3.34 11.41 -2.87
CA PHE A 133 4.29 12.46 -2.47
C PHE A 133 4.82 12.22 -1.07
N TYR A 134 4.01 11.68 -0.17
CA TYR A 134 4.45 11.29 1.17
C TYR A 134 5.58 10.25 1.09
N ASN A 135 5.45 9.21 0.25
CA ASN A 135 6.50 8.20 0.07
C ASN A 135 7.79 8.83 -0.49
N LEU A 136 7.69 9.63 -1.55
CA LEU A 136 8.84 10.32 -2.14
C LEU A 136 9.56 11.24 -1.13
N ASN A 137 8.82 12.15 -0.50
CA ASN A 137 9.40 13.15 0.40
C ASN A 137 10.04 12.47 1.61
N THR A 138 9.36 11.49 2.22
CA THR A 138 9.93 10.75 3.34
C THR A 138 11.15 9.93 2.95
N PHE A 139 11.22 9.41 1.71
CA PHE A 139 12.41 8.74 1.20
C PHE A 139 13.60 9.70 1.12
N LEU A 140 13.42 10.86 0.46
CA LEU A 140 14.48 11.84 0.26
C LEU A 140 14.93 12.48 1.59
N ASP A 141 14.01 12.83 2.47
CA ASP A 141 14.30 13.53 3.73
C ASP A 141 15.04 12.65 4.73
N LYS A 142 14.78 11.34 4.71
CA LYS A 142 15.44 10.38 5.60
C LYS A 142 16.76 9.84 5.06
N LEU A 143 17.09 10.12 3.80
CA LEU A 143 18.32 9.65 3.14
C LEU A 143 19.59 10.13 3.87
N GLY A 144 19.65 11.40 4.26
CA GLY A 144 20.80 11.96 4.98
C GLY A 144 21.02 11.32 6.36
N PRO A 145 20.01 11.35 7.27
CA PRO A 145 20.09 10.64 8.54
C PRO A 145 20.43 9.16 8.40
N PHE A 146 19.93 8.49 7.37
CA PHE A 146 20.24 7.10 7.10
C PHE A 146 21.71 6.90 6.70
N LEU A 147 22.21 7.62 5.71
CA LEU A 147 23.61 7.53 5.25
C LEU A 147 24.62 7.97 6.32
N ASN A 148 24.22 8.86 7.23
CA ASN A 148 25.07 9.27 8.36
C ASN A 148 25.38 8.13 9.33
N ARG A 149 24.66 7.00 9.28
CA ARG A 149 24.99 5.76 10.01
C ARG A 149 26.23 5.05 9.46
N ILE A 150 26.60 5.29 8.19
CA ILE A 150 27.80 4.69 7.58
C ILE A 150 29.05 5.28 8.26
N PRO A 151 30.01 4.49 8.75
CA PRO A 151 31.27 4.98 9.30
C PRO A 151 32.09 5.82 8.29
N ALA A 152 33.07 6.58 8.76
CA ALA A 152 33.94 7.34 7.86
C ALA A 152 34.73 6.41 6.91
N PRO A 153 35.00 6.81 5.65
CA PRO A 153 34.66 8.09 5.03
C PRO A 153 33.17 8.22 4.64
N LYS A 154 32.62 9.44 4.72
CA LYS A 154 31.19 9.69 4.44
C LYS A 154 30.92 9.82 2.94
N ALA A 155 29.76 9.32 2.50
CA ALA A 155 29.25 9.53 1.15
C ALA A 155 28.79 10.99 0.95
N ASN A 156 28.79 11.46 -0.30
CA ASN A 156 28.23 12.76 -0.65
C ASN A 156 26.70 12.70 -0.69
N VAL A 157 26.08 12.88 0.49
CA VAL A 157 24.63 12.82 0.69
C VAL A 157 23.88 13.76 -0.23
N GLN A 158 24.37 14.98 -0.42
CA GLN A 158 23.71 15.98 -1.26
C GLN A 158 23.66 15.54 -2.72
N HIS A 159 24.78 15.05 -3.25
CA HIS A 159 24.83 14.53 -4.61
C HIS A 159 23.92 13.31 -4.78
N ILE A 160 23.91 12.37 -3.83
CA ILE A 160 23.03 11.19 -3.88
C ILE A 160 21.56 11.62 -3.88
N ARG A 161 21.17 12.53 -2.99
CA ARG A 161 19.79 13.05 -2.93
C ARG A 161 19.38 13.69 -4.25
N GLN A 162 20.19 14.62 -4.77
CA GLN A 162 19.89 15.34 -6.02
C GLN A 162 19.78 14.38 -7.22
N THR A 163 20.68 13.39 -7.30
CA THR A 163 20.66 12.38 -8.35
C THR A 163 19.37 11.57 -8.33
N ILE A 164 18.91 11.13 -7.15
CA ILE A 164 17.66 10.37 -7.04
C ILE A 164 16.45 11.26 -7.30
N GLU A 165 16.42 12.47 -6.73
CA GLU A 165 15.33 13.43 -6.87
C GLU A 165 15.06 13.80 -8.34
N HIS A 166 16.11 14.06 -9.12
CA HIS A 166 16.00 14.45 -10.54
C HIS A 166 15.26 13.42 -11.42
N LYS A 167 15.33 12.14 -11.07
CA LYS A 167 14.67 11.04 -11.81
C LYS A 167 13.43 10.49 -11.11
N SER A 168 13.06 11.08 -9.97
CA SER A 168 11.90 10.64 -9.19
C SER A 168 10.62 11.32 -9.64
N ARG A 169 9.52 10.56 -9.71
CA ARG A 169 8.19 11.05 -10.05
C ARG A 169 7.14 10.35 -9.17
N VAL A 170 6.04 11.03 -8.91
CA VAL A 170 4.90 10.43 -8.20
C VAL A 170 3.89 9.87 -9.20
N PHE A 171 3.65 8.57 -9.11
CA PHE A 171 2.67 7.82 -9.88
C PHE A 171 1.78 7.11 -8.87
N TYR A 172 0.57 7.63 -8.68
CA TYR A 172 -0.40 7.01 -7.77
C TYR A 172 -0.72 5.58 -8.19
N TYR A 173 -0.92 4.72 -7.20
CA TYR A 173 -1.25 3.33 -7.44
C TYR A 173 -2.62 3.24 -8.15
N PRO A 174 -2.71 2.57 -9.31
CA PRO A 174 -3.96 2.43 -10.04
C PRO A 174 -4.85 1.36 -9.40
N LEU A 175 -6.12 1.67 -9.20
CA LEU A 175 -7.13 0.70 -8.80
C LEU A 175 -7.61 -0.07 -10.03
N ASP A 176 -7.38 -1.39 -10.02
CA ASP A 176 -7.83 -2.31 -11.08
C ASP A 176 -9.29 -2.74 -10.85
N LYS A 177 -10.03 -2.88 -11.97
CA LYS A 177 -11.44 -3.30 -12.15
C LYS A 177 -12.48 -2.59 -11.29
N PRO A 178 -13.68 -2.26 -11.81
CA PRO A 178 -14.80 -1.88 -10.95
C PRO A 178 -15.12 -3.03 -10.00
N LEU A 179 -15.45 -2.70 -8.74
CA LEU A 179 -16.12 -3.65 -7.85
C LEU A 179 -17.36 -4.18 -8.59
N ILE A 180 -17.67 -5.47 -8.40
CA ILE A 180 -18.85 -6.15 -8.97
C ILE A 180 -20.00 -5.17 -9.16
N SER A 181 -20.53 -5.08 -10.41
CA SER A 181 -21.61 -4.20 -10.86
C SER A 181 -22.44 -3.65 -9.70
N ILE A 182 -22.06 -2.43 -9.28
CA ILE A 182 -22.50 -1.82 -8.03
C ILE A 182 -23.95 -1.38 -8.18
N GLU A 183 -24.89 -2.32 -8.09
CA GLU A 183 -26.19 -1.98 -7.53
C GLU A 183 -25.95 -1.78 -6.04
N ARG A 184 -25.65 -0.53 -5.65
CA ARG A 184 -25.64 -0.16 -4.24
C ARG A 184 -26.97 -0.60 -3.67
N ASN A 185 -26.92 -1.51 -2.71
CA ASN A 185 -28.11 -1.87 -1.95
C ASN A 185 -28.41 -0.65 -1.05
N ASN A 186 -29.12 0.33 -1.58
CA ASN A 186 -29.45 1.58 -0.89
C ASN A 186 -30.41 1.34 0.29
N ASP A 187 -30.92 0.11 0.43
CA ASP A 187 -31.87 -0.31 1.45
C ASP A 187 -31.20 -0.90 2.70
N LYS A 188 -29.92 -0.58 2.96
CA LYS A 188 -29.25 -0.98 4.21
C LYS A 188 -30.00 -0.44 5.42
N THR A 189 -30.58 -1.34 6.21
CA THR A 189 -31.24 -1.06 7.49
C THR A 189 -30.39 -1.58 8.66
N GLY A 190 -30.71 -1.15 9.87
CA GLY A 190 -30.00 -1.60 11.08
C GLY A 190 -28.75 -0.78 11.43
N PRO A 191 -27.91 -1.30 12.35
CA PRO A 191 -26.79 -0.56 12.93
C PRO A 191 -25.69 -0.24 11.92
N LEU A 192 -24.79 0.69 12.26
CA LEU A 192 -23.70 1.11 11.39
C LEU A 192 -22.68 -0.02 11.19
N CYS A 193 -22.31 -0.32 9.93
CA CYS A 193 -21.24 -1.26 9.62
C CYS A 193 -19.88 -0.55 9.50
N ILE A 194 -18.97 -0.86 10.43
CA ILE A 194 -17.62 -0.31 10.53
C ILE A 194 -16.61 -1.32 9.99
N VAL A 195 -15.84 -0.91 8.99
CA VAL A 195 -14.81 -1.72 8.34
C VAL A 195 -13.41 -1.27 8.77
N TRP A 196 -12.56 -2.22 9.15
CA TRP A 196 -11.12 -2.00 9.36
C TRP A 196 -10.35 -2.98 8.47
N PRO A 197 -9.85 -2.54 7.29
CA PRO A 197 -9.30 -3.43 6.26
C PRO A 197 -7.77 -3.39 6.24
N HIS A 198 -7.13 -3.69 7.37
CA HIS A 198 -5.68 -3.60 7.51
C HIS A 198 -5.07 -4.95 7.87
N ARG A 199 -3.81 -5.17 7.49
CA ARG A 199 -3.04 -6.31 8.03
C ARG A 199 -3.00 -6.24 9.54
N TRP A 200 -2.94 -7.40 10.19
CA TRP A 200 -2.91 -7.49 11.64
C TRP A 200 -1.49 -7.23 12.15
N GLU A 201 -1.05 -5.98 12.00
CA GLU A 201 0.30 -5.51 12.27
C GLU A 201 0.25 -4.28 13.20
N HIS A 202 1.26 -4.11 14.05
CA HIS A 202 1.29 -3.03 15.04
C HIS A 202 1.34 -1.63 14.42
N ASP A 203 1.94 -1.48 13.24
CA ASP A 203 1.99 -0.18 12.55
C ASP A 203 0.61 0.26 12.03
N LYS A 204 -0.39 -0.63 12.04
CA LYS A 204 -1.79 -0.30 11.72
C LYS A 204 -2.59 0.18 12.93
N ASP A 205 -2.00 0.16 14.13
CA ASP A 205 -2.59 0.59 15.41
C ASP A 205 -3.98 -0.02 15.70
N PRO A 206 -4.08 -1.36 15.73
CA PRO A 206 -5.33 -2.01 16.14
C PRO A 206 -5.71 -1.66 17.58
N GLU A 207 -4.74 -1.34 18.45
CA GLU A 207 -4.97 -0.94 19.84
C GLU A 207 -5.80 0.34 19.94
N MET A 208 -5.44 1.41 19.22
CA MET A 208 -6.26 2.62 19.16
C MET A 208 -7.66 2.29 18.63
N PHE A 209 -7.76 1.55 17.52
CA PHE A 209 -9.04 1.22 16.89
C PHE A 209 -9.96 0.50 17.88
N PHE A 210 -9.50 -0.61 18.46
CA PHE A 210 -10.31 -1.41 19.38
C PHE A 210 -10.62 -0.67 20.68
N SER A 211 -9.74 0.22 21.16
CA SER A 211 -10.07 1.06 22.31
C SER A 211 -11.26 1.99 22.03
N VAL A 212 -11.41 2.49 20.79
CA VAL A 212 -12.56 3.32 20.40
C VAL A 212 -13.81 2.47 20.28
N ILE A 213 -13.71 1.29 19.65
CA ILE A 213 -14.83 0.35 19.51
C ILE A 213 -15.38 -0.08 20.87
N LEU A 214 -14.51 -0.41 21.84
CA LEU A 214 -14.94 -0.74 23.20
C LEU A 214 -15.64 0.42 23.88
N GLU A 215 -15.15 1.65 23.72
CA GLU A 215 -15.77 2.81 24.34
C GLU A 215 -17.18 3.07 23.76
N LEU A 216 -17.34 2.95 22.43
CA LEU A 216 -18.66 3.01 21.77
C LEU A 216 -19.64 1.98 22.35
N HIS A 217 -19.16 0.76 22.61
CA HIS A 217 -19.99 -0.32 23.13
C HIS A 217 -20.27 -0.19 24.64
N GLN A 218 -19.23 -0.10 25.46
CA GLN A 218 -19.32 -0.22 26.92
C GLN A 218 -19.74 1.09 27.59
N THR A 219 -19.31 2.24 27.06
CA THR A 219 -19.59 3.56 27.67
C THR A 219 -20.84 4.19 27.07
N TYR A 220 -20.99 4.12 25.75
CA TYR A 220 -22.11 4.77 25.06
C TYR A 220 -23.27 3.83 24.68
N SER A 221 -23.12 2.52 24.89
CA SER A 221 -24.14 1.50 24.61
C SER A 221 -24.68 1.57 23.17
N LEU A 222 -23.82 1.88 22.20
CA LEU A 222 -24.19 2.01 20.80
C LEU A 222 -24.12 0.68 20.06
N ALA A 223 -25.10 0.43 19.20
CA ALA A 223 -25.12 -0.72 18.30
C ALA A 223 -24.33 -0.42 17.02
N PHE A 224 -23.48 -1.35 16.62
CA PHE A 224 -22.70 -1.33 15.38
C PHE A 224 -22.37 -2.77 14.96
N THR A 225 -21.98 -2.94 13.71
CA THR A 225 -21.46 -4.19 13.15
C THR A 225 -20.02 -3.97 12.72
N LEU A 226 -19.14 -4.93 12.96
CA LEU A 226 -17.72 -4.88 12.63
C LEU A 226 -17.37 -5.84 11.51
N ILE A 227 -16.62 -5.34 10.55
CA ILE A 227 -15.90 -6.12 9.54
C ILE A 227 -14.40 -5.86 9.77
N ILE A 228 -13.74 -6.81 10.43
CA ILE A 228 -12.30 -6.75 10.68
C ILE A 228 -11.63 -7.64 9.63
N LEU A 229 -11.07 -6.99 8.62
CA LEU A 229 -10.44 -7.62 7.47
C LEU A 229 -8.92 -7.54 7.61
N GLY A 230 -8.21 -8.59 7.23
CA GLY A 230 -6.76 -8.60 7.20
C GLY A 230 -6.15 -9.98 7.30
N GLN A 231 -5.06 -10.20 6.57
CA GLN A 231 -4.23 -11.37 6.77
C GLN A 231 -3.37 -11.20 8.03
N SER A 232 -3.16 -12.29 8.74
CA SER A 232 -2.15 -12.40 9.81
C SER A 232 -0.97 -13.22 9.29
N TYR A 233 0.25 -12.71 9.50
CA TYR A 233 1.49 -13.40 9.13
C TYR A 233 2.32 -13.66 10.39
N GLY A 234 2.17 -14.84 11.00
CA GLY A 234 2.95 -15.19 12.20
C GLY A 234 2.38 -14.59 13.49
N GLU A 235 3.20 -13.82 14.22
CA GLU A 235 2.80 -13.18 15.48
C GLU A 235 1.85 -12.00 15.22
N GLN A 236 0.64 -12.07 15.77
CA GLN A 236 -0.35 -11.01 15.69
C GLN A 236 -0.41 -10.20 16.99
N PRO A 237 -0.76 -8.90 16.93
CA PRO A 237 -0.99 -8.10 18.13
C PRO A 237 -1.98 -8.78 19.08
N VAL A 238 -1.61 -8.88 20.35
CA VAL A 238 -2.38 -9.62 21.38
C VAL A 238 -3.82 -9.09 21.50
N ILE A 239 -4.03 -7.81 21.19
CA ILE A 239 -5.33 -7.15 21.21
C ILE A 239 -6.40 -7.90 20.39
N PHE A 240 -6.05 -8.52 19.24
CA PHE A 240 -7.02 -9.26 18.44
C PHE A 240 -7.58 -10.49 19.19
N ASN A 241 -6.77 -11.15 20.03
CA ASN A 241 -7.24 -12.28 20.84
C ASN A 241 -8.06 -11.81 22.04
N GLU A 242 -7.61 -10.73 22.71
CA GLU A 242 -8.27 -10.23 23.91
C GLU A 242 -9.60 -9.56 23.63
N ILE A 243 -9.72 -8.87 22.49
CA ILE A 243 -10.90 -8.04 22.21
C ILE A 243 -12.10 -8.88 21.78
N ARG A 244 -11.84 -10.04 21.16
CA ARG A 244 -12.90 -10.89 20.61
C ARG A 244 -13.88 -11.35 21.68
N SER A 245 -13.40 -11.64 22.89
CA SER A 245 -14.24 -12.05 24.03
C SER A 245 -14.94 -10.87 24.73
N LYS A 246 -14.46 -9.64 24.53
CA LYS A 246 -15.01 -8.41 25.12
C LYS A 246 -16.12 -7.77 24.27
N LEU A 247 -16.28 -8.23 23.02
CA LEU A 247 -17.28 -7.75 22.08
C LEU A 247 -18.49 -8.70 22.03
N PRO A 248 -19.73 -8.20 21.92
CA PRO A 248 -20.90 -9.05 21.71
C PRO A 248 -20.73 -9.91 20.45
N PRO A 249 -21.07 -11.22 20.47
CA PRO A 249 -20.94 -12.08 19.30
C PRO A 249 -21.65 -11.53 18.05
N ASP A 250 -22.83 -10.93 18.25
CA ASP A 250 -23.68 -10.41 17.17
C ASP A 250 -23.16 -9.11 16.55
N CYS A 251 -22.19 -8.44 17.19
CA CYS A 251 -21.62 -7.20 16.65
C CYS A 251 -20.52 -7.47 15.60
N VAL A 252 -20.07 -8.72 15.41
CA VAL A 252 -19.00 -9.02 14.45
C VAL A 252 -19.49 -9.81 13.26
N ARG A 253 -19.48 -9.17 12.09
CA ARG A 253 -19.85 -9.76 10.80
C ARG A 253 -18.71 -10.56 10.16
N HIS A 254 -17.48 -10.10 10.31
CA HIS A 254 -16.29 -10.77 9.77
C HIS A 254 -15.06 -10.50 10.63
N TRP A 255 -14.17 -11.49 10.70
CA TRP A 255 -12.95 -11.43 11.50
C TRP A 255 -11.82 -12.25 10.86
N GLY A 256 -10.89 -11.57 10.20
CA GLY A 256 -9.69 -12.16 9.63
C GLY A 256 -9.58 -12.01 8.12
N PHE A 257 -9.00 -13.02 7.48
CA PHE A 257 -8.73 -13.03 6.05
C PHE A 257 -9.99 -13.44 5.28
N ALA A 258 -10.35 -12.65 4.26
CA ALA A 258 -11.38 -13.02 3.30
C ALA A 258 -10.91 -14.17 2.42
N GLN A 259 -11.76 -15.17 2.17
CA GLN A 259 -11.32 -16.41 1.51
C GLN A 259 -11.03 -16.23 0.01
N SER A 260 -11.55 -15.16 -0.59
CA SER A 260 -11.33 -14.83 -1.99
C SER A 260 -11.43 -13.32 -2.22
N LYS A 261 -10.99 -12.86 -3.39
CA LYS A 261 -11.17 -11.47 -3.80
C LYS A 261 -12.65 -11.07 -3.86
N ALA A 262 -13.53 -11.96 -4.33
CA ALA A 262 -14.96 -11.67 -4.40
C ALA A 262 -15.59 -11.55 -3.00
N ASP A 263 -15.17 -12.39 -2.05
CA ASP A 263 -15.60 -12.31 -0.64
C ASP A 263 -15.12 -11.00 0.01
N TYR A 264 -13.87 -10.61 -0.25
CA TYR A 264 -13.33 -9.32 0.19
C TYR A 264 -14.17 -8.14 -0.34
N GLU A 265 -14.46 -8.11 -1.65
CA GLU A 265 -15.25 -7.06 -2.28
C GLU A 265 -16.68 -7.01 -1.73
N GLN A 266 -17.30 -8.17 -1.49
CA GLN A 266 -18.63 -8.26 -0.90
C GLN A 266 -18.66 -7.70 0.53
N LEU A 267 -17.67 -8.02 1.36
CA LEU A 267 -17.54 -7.47 2.70
C LEU A 267 -17.37 -5.94 2.68
N LEU A 268 -16.61 -5.40 1.72
CA LEU A 268 -16.49 -3.95 1.56
C LEU A 268 -17.82 -3.31 1.14
N LEU A 269 -18.60 -3.95 0.26
CA LEU A 269 -19.92 -3.49 -0.14
C LEU A 269 -20.92 -3.48 1.02
N GLU A 270 -20.74 -4.31 2.05
CA GLU A 270 -21.55 -4.30 3.27
C GLU A 270 -21.21 -3.11 4.19
N GLY A 271 -19.99 -2.57 4.13
CA GLY A 271 -19.53 -1.46 4.96
C GLY A 271 -20.28 -0.14 4.76
N ASP A 272 -20.42 0.64 5.85
CA ASP A 272 -20.93 2.02 5.80
C ASP A 272 -19.79 3.03 5.98
N VAL A 273 -18.87 2.74 6.90
CA VAL A 273 -17.69 3.54 7.22
C VAL A 273 -16.45 2.65 7.22
N VAL A 274 -15.36 3.15 6.66
CA VAL A 274 -14.05 2.49 6.70
C VAL A 274 -13.10 3.32 7.54
N VAL A 275 -12.38 2.67 8.46
CA VAL A 275 -11.50 3.33 9.42
C VAL A 275 -10.06 2.87 9.23
N SER A 276 -9.13 3.83 9.21
CA SER A 276 -7.72 3.56 9.43
C SER A 276 -7.25 4.22 10.71
N THR A 277 -6.45 3.49 11.48
CA THR A 277 -5.70 3.98 12.65
C THR A 277 -4.19 3.97 12.40
N ALA A 278 -3.77 3.68 11.18
CA ALA A 278 -2.39 3.37 10.85
C ALA A 278 -1.40 4.45 11.30
N GLN A 279 -0.36 3.99 12.00
CA GLN A 279 0.87 4.72 12.29
C GLN A 279 1.78 4.84 11.07
N HIS A 280 1.60 3.95 10.10
CA HIS A 280 2.40 3.91 8.89
C HIS A 280 1.59 3.46 7.68
N GLU A 281 1.68 4.24 6.59
CA GLU A 281 1.02 3.96 5.32
C GLU A 281 1.63 4.81 4.20
N PHE A 282 1.90 4.20 3.05
CA PHE A 282 2.43 4.91 1.87
C PHE A 282 1.35 5.24 0.84
N PHE A 283 0.22 4.53 0.86
CA PHE A 283 -0.90 4.82 -0.05
C PHE A 283 -2.27 4.40 0.50
N GLY A 284 -2.39 3.24 1.14
CA GLY A 284 -3.66 2.80 1.71
C GLY A 284 -4.67 2.30 0.66
N VAL A 285 -4.23 1.40 -0.22
CA VAL A 285 -5.05 0.79 -1.30
C VAL A 285 -6.39 0.26 -0.75
N ALA A 286 -6.35 -0.50 0.35
CA ALA A 286 -7.56 -1.07 0.97
C ALA A 286 -8.58 -0.02 1.44
N MET A 287 -8.11 1.16 1.86
CA MET A 287 -9.01 2.27 2.23
C MET A 287 -9.71 2.84 0.99
N LEU A 288 -8.97 2.99 -0.12
CA LEU A 288 -9.55 3.45 -1.38
C LEU A 288 -10.51 2.42 -2.00
N GLU A 289 -10.19 1.13 -1.90
CA GLU A 289 -11.10 0.04 -2.32
C GLU A 289 -12.40 0.08 -1.52
N ALA A 290 -12.34 0.31 -0.22
CA ALA A 290 -13.53 0.47 0.61
C ALA A 290 -14.32 1.75 0.28
N CYS A 291 -13.64 2.86 -0.03
CA CYS A 291 -14.29 4.09 -0.49
C CYS A 291 -15.02 3.86 -1.82
N ARG A 292 -14.38 3.14 -2.74
CA ARG A 292 -14.98 2.73 -4.01
C ARG A 292 -16.22 1.85 -3.82
N ALA A 293 -16.22 1.00 -2.78
CA ALA A 293 -17.39 0.22 -2.36
C ALA A 293 -18.51 1.07 -1.76
N GLY A 294 -18.25 2.36 -1.53
CA GLY A 294 -19.20 3.30 -0.99
C GLY A 294 -19.07 3.54 0.51
N CYS A 295 -18.00 3.10 1.18
CA CYS A 295 -17.75 3.46 2.58
C CYS A 295 -17.39 4.95 2.73
N VAL A 296 -17.79 5.59 3.84
CA VAL A 296 -17.21 6.89 4.24
C VAL A 296 -15.84 6.62 4.87
N PRO A 297 -14.75 7.25 4.42
CA PRO A 297 -13.46 7.09 5.08
C PRO A 297 -13.34 7.92 6.36
N LEU A 298 -12.69 7.33 7.36
CA LEU A 298 -12.11 7.99 8.52
C LEU A 298 -10.64 7.58 8.64
N VAL A 299 -9.74 8.47 8.22
CA VAL A 299 -8.28 8.26 8.17
C VAL A 299 -7.55 9.27 9.08
N PRO A 300 -6.35 8.97 9.57
CA PRO A 300 -5.61 9.93 10.39
C PRO A 300 -5.08 11.09 9.53
N ASP A 301 -5.02 12.29 10.10
CA ASP A 301 -4.56 13.53 9.46
C ASP A 301 -3.01 13.58 9.38
N ARG A 302 -2.43 12.63 8.64
CA ARG A 302 -0.99 12.39 8.48
C ARG A 302 -0.75 11.36 7.37
N LEU A 303 0.51 11.00 7.11
CA LEU A 303 0.90 10.00 6.12
C LEU A 303 0.44 10.41 4.70
N ALA A 304 0.34 9.44 3.78
CA ALA A 304 -0.26 9.68 2.46
C ALA A 304 -1.74 10.09 2.53
N TYR A 305 -2.41 9.91 3.66
CA TYR A 305 -3.83 10.26 3.76
C TYR A 305 -4.12 11.76 3.65
N VAL A 306 -3.15 12.63 3.98
CA VAL A 306 -3.30 14.09 3.82
C VAL A 306 -3.45 14.47 2.34
N GLU A 307 -2.68 13.84 1.45
CA GLU A 307 -2.77 14.12 0.01
C GLU A 307 -3.91 13.36 -0.67
N LEU A 308 -4.23 12.14 -0.23
CA LEU A 308 -5.24 11.29 -0.87
C LEU A 308 -6.68 11.69 -0.47
N TYR A 309 -6.88 12.20 0.74
CA TYR A 309 -8.20 12.57 1.30
C TYR A 309 -8.24 14.07 1.59
N SER A 310 -8.38 14.86 0.53
CA SER A 310 -8.37 16.33 0.60
C SER A 310 -9.49 16.89 1.47
N ASN A 311 -10.65 16.24 1.51
CA ASN A 311 -11.75 16.62 2.39
C ASN A 311 -11.41 16.34 3.86
N GLU A 312 -11.24 17.40 4.65
CA GLU A 312 -10.91 17.31 6.08
C GLU A 312 -11.96 16.54 6.90
N GLN A 313 -13.20 16.40 6.43
CA GLN A 313 -14.21 15.57 7.10
C GLN A 313 -13.85 14.09 7.13
N HIS A 314 -13.03 13.62 6.18
CA HIS A 314 -12.51 12.25 6.16
C HIS A 314 -11.35 12.04 7.12
N ARG A 315 -10.77 13.13 7.65
CA ARG A 315 -9.57 13.08 8.49
C ARG A 315 -9.87 13.28 9.97
N TYR A 316 -9.03 12.69 10.83
CA TYR A 316 -9.03 12.96 12.27
C TYR A 316 -7.59 13.08 12.82
N ARG A 317 -7.40 13.92 13.84
CA ARG A 317 -6.10 14.23 14.46
C ARG A 317 -5.87 13.51 15.78
N THR A 318 -6.95 13.17 16.49
CA THR A 318 -6.86 12.57 17.83
C THR A 318 -7.83 11.41 17.98
N ARG A 319 -7.52 10.49 18.92
CA ARG A 319 -8.43 9.40 19.31
C ARG A 319 -9.82 9.93 19.67
N THR A 320 -9.89 11.02 20.44
CA THR A 320 -11.17 11.65 20.83
C THR A 320 -11.96 12.14 19.62
N GLN A 321 -11.30 12.69 18.60
CA GLN A 321 -11.98 13.11 17.38
C GLN A 321 -12.51 11.91 16.58
N LEU A 322 -11.73 10.82 16.47
CA LEU A 322 -12.18 9.57 15.85
C LEU A 322 -13.41 9.01 16.58
N LEU A 323 -13.33 8.92 17.91
CA LEU A 323 -14.43 8.46 18.76
C LEU A 323 -15.69 9.30 18.55
N ASN A 324 -15.59 10.63 18.60
CA ASN A 324 -16.74 11.51 18.43
C ASN A 324 -17.37 11.37 17.05
N LYS A 325 -16.56 11.24 15.99
CA LYS A 325 -17.07 11.00 14.62
C LYS A 325 -17.82 9.66 14.55
N LEU A 326 -17.21 8.58 15.03
CA LEU A 326 -17.85 7.26 15.02
C LEU A 326 -19.11 7.19 15.90
N LYS A 327 -19.08 7.85 17.07
CA LYS A 327 -20.24 7.99 17.95
C LYS A 327 -21.41 8.62 17.21
N ASN A 328 -21.18 9.77 16.57
CA ASN A 328 -22.20 10.46 15.78
C ASN A 328 -22.71 9.60 14.62
N TYR A 329 -21.81 8.87 13.96
CA TYR A 329 -22.17 7.97 12.85
C TYR A 329 -23.01 6.78 13.31
N CYS A 330 -22.70 6.17 14.45
CA CYS A 330 -23.50 5.10 15.04
C CYS A 330 -24.89 5.58 15.48
N GLN A 331 -25.01 6.82 15.95
CA GLN A 331 -26.29 7.44 16.30
C GLN A 331 -27.12 7.83 15.07
N GLN A 332 -26.49 8.04 13.91
CA GLN A 332 -27.16 8.47 12.67
C GLN A 332 -26.71 7.67 11.44
N PRO A 333 -26.92 6.33 11.37
CA PRO A 333 -26.48 5.53 10.22
C PRO A 333 -27.10 5.99 8.89
N ALA A 334 -28.36 6.48 8.92
CA ALA A 334 -29.04 7.02 7.75
C ALA A 334 -28.33 8.28 7.18
N TYR A 335 -27.70 9.10 8.02
CA TYR A 335 -26.86 10.21 7.55
C TYR A 335 -25.62 9.67 6.83
N VAL A 336 -24.93 8.69 7.42
CA VAL A 336 -23.72 8.08 6.82
C VAL A 336 -24.01 7.46 5.47
N ARG A 337 -25.14 6.75 5.35
CA ARG A 337 -25.58 6.08 4.12
C ARG A 337 -25.95 7.06 3.00
N ASN A 338 -26.65 8.13 3.34
CA ASN A 338 -27.32 8.98 2.33
C ASN A 338 -26.68 10.35 2.09
N LYS A 339 -25.97 10.92 3.08
CA LYS A 339 -25.59 12.34 3.08
C LYS A 339 -24.11 12.60 3.38
N ALA A 340 -23.44 11.72 4.11
CA ALA A 340 -22.04 11.92 4.44
C ALA A 340 -21.16 11.97 3.17
N PRO A 341 -20.16 12.86 3.12
CA PRO A 341 -19.33 13.03 1.93
C PRO A 341 -18.55 11.75 1.64
N ARG A 342 -18.62 11.28 0.40
CA ARG A 342 -17.81 10.16 -0.09
C ARG A 342 -16.47 10.66 -0.62
N GLN A 343 -15.46 9.79 -0.62
CA GLN A 343 -14.20 10.05 -1.31
C GLN A 343 -14.38 9.75 -2.79
N ASP A 344 -14.00 10.70 -3.64
CA ASP A 344 -13.89 10.44 -5.07
C ASP A 344 -12.62 9.61 -5.35
N THR A 345 -12.79 8.44 -5.95
CA THR A 345 -11.70 7.55 -6.33
C THR A 345 -11.36 7.63 -7.82
N SER A 346 -12.08 8.45 -8.60
CA SER A 346 -11.95 8.54 -10.06
C SER A 346 -10.53 8.86 -10.53
N CYS A 347 -9.73 9.56 -9.72
CA CYS A 347 -8.32 9.86 -10.02
C CYS A 347 -7.39 8.63 -9.97
N PHE A 348 -7.84 7.52 -9.37
CA PHE A 348 -7.06 6.29 -9.22
C PHE A 348 -7.58 5.15 -10.11
N GLU A 349 -8.79 5.24 -10.67
CA GLU A 349 -9.40 4.15 -11.44
C GLU A 349 -8.71 3.93 -12.80
N TRP A 350 -8.15 2.74 -13.02
CA TRP A 350 -7.40 2.45 -14.26
C TRP A 350 -8.27 2.50 -15.53
N GLU A 351 -9.49 1.97 -15.47
CA GLU A 351 -10.35 1.80 -16.63
C GLU A 351 -11.00 3.13 -17.05
N THR A 352 -11.44 3.93 -16.09
CA THR A 352 -12.21 5.16 -16.35
C THR A 352 -11.35 6.42 -16.39
N ASN A 353 -10.13 6.39 -15.87
CA ASN A 353 -9.21 7.53 -15.90
C ASN A 353 -8.14 7.36 -16.98
N GLU A 354 -8.32 8.04 -18.12
CA GLU A 354 -7.33 8.01 -19.19
C GLU A 354 -5.97 8.61 -18.77
N ASN A 355 -5.96 9.61 -17.89
CA ASN A 355 -4.73 10.30 -17.50
C ASN A 355 -3.77 9.35 -16.74
N ILE A 356 -4.27 8.63 -15.74
CA ILE A 356 -3.42 7.66 -15.01
C ILE A 356 -2.92 6.56 -15.95
N ARG A 357 -3.80 6.02 -16.81
CA ARG A 357 -3.43 4.99 -17.79
C ARG A 357 -2.35 5.48 -18.75
N GLN A 358 -2.54 6.64 -19.37
CA GLN A 358 -1.55 7.20 -20.30
C GLN A 358 -0.20 7.48 -19.62
N LYS A 359 -0.19 7.99 -18.38
CA LYS A 359 1.06 8.17 -17.63
C LYS A 359 1.86 6.88 -17.55
N TYR A 360 1.22 5.76 -17.20
CA TYR A 360 1.90 4.46 -17.13
C TYR A 360 2.31 3.94 -18.52
N LEU A 361 1.47 4.07 -19.54
CA LEU A 361 1.79 3.60 -20.89
C LEU A 361 2.97 4.37 -21.53
N GLN A 362 3.08 5.67 -21.28
CA GLN A 362 4.16 6.53 -21.77
C GLN A 362 5.54 6.18 -21.19
N LEU A 363 5.62 5.39 -20.12
CA LEU A 363 6.90 4.91 -19.59
C LEU A 363 7.66 4.06 -20.63
N PHE A 364 6.91 3.34 -21.47
CA PHE A 364 7.38 2.33 -22.43
C PHE A 364 7.29 2.78 -23.91
N GLN A 365 7.32 4.08 -24.14
CA GLN A 365 7.31 4.69 -25.48
C GLN A 365 8.68 5.22 -25.87
#